data_AF-X1M202-F1
#
_entry.id   AF-X1M202-F1
#
_cell.length_a   1.000
_cell.length_b   1.000
_cell.length_c   1.000
_cell.angle_alpha   90.00
_cell.angle_beta   90.00
_cell.angle_gamma   90.00
#
_symmetry.space_group_name_H-M   'P 1'
#
loop_
_entity.id
_entity.type
_entity.pdbx_description
1 polymer ?
#
loop_
_entity_poly.entity_id
_entity_poly.type
_entity_poly.pdbx_seq_one_letter_code
_entity_poly.pdbx_strand_id
1 'polypeptide(L)'
;KPYVTREPSVSISGEGDPGDTVNIYLDDETTPTETAKVASARTWSAKISLTGGHVTKISVSETDVAGNESAKQVWGYAMADATAPAVTLAALPETTDKSSVILSGTVTKDSWEDWSDITLTVQLGTGQVTVPITSVSGNDGSYSYSLSLAEGANTIVVQAIDEAGNPSDVAHATVERTVTSWGIYAVILVIIALILAAVAIFAGPKIWKR
;
A
#
# COMPACT_ATOMS: atom_id res chain seq x y z
N LYS A 1 -20.09 1.83 4.26
CA LYS A 1 -18.93 2.58 3.71
C LYS A 1 -19.32 3.04 2.31
N PRO A 2 -19.06 4.29 1.91
CA PRO A 2 -19.28 4.71 0.52
C PRO A 2 -18.43 3.86 -0.44
N TYR A 3 -18.86 3.77 -1.69
CA TYR A 3 -18.03 3.27 -2.77
C TYR A 3 -17.00 4.34 -3.14
N VAL A 4 -15.71 4.03 -3.02
CA VAL A 4 -14.62 4.95 -3.37
C VAL A 4 -13.99 4.49 -4.69
N THR A 5 -13.71 5.43 -5.59
CA THR A 5 -13.16 5.14 -6.90
C THR A 5 -12.19 6.20 -7.36
N ARG A 6 -11.16 5.81 -8.12
CA ARG A 6 -10.25 6.75 -8.79
C ARG A 6 -10.86 7.57 -9.90
N GLU A 7 -11.99 7.11 -10.42
CA GLU A 7 -12.66 7.78 -11.51
C GLU A 7 -13.46 8.98 -10.97
N PRO A 8 -13.51 10.11 -11.69
CA PRO A 8 -14.29 11.29 -11.28
C PRO A 8 -15.80 11.07 -11.48
N SER A 9 -16.24 9.82 -11.65
CA SER A 9 -17.62 9.48 -11.92
C SER A 9 -17.91 8.01 -11.65
N VAL A 10 -19.17 7.69 -11.36
CA VAL A 10 -19.67 6.33 -11.23
C VAL A 10 -20.81 6.09 -12.23
N SER A 11 -20.89 4.88 -12.78
CA SER A 11 -22.05 4.46 -13.56
C SER A 11 -23.02 3.73 -12.65
N ILE A 12 -24.25 4.21 -12.60
CA ILE A 12 -25.35 3.56 -11.89
C ILE A 12 -26.33 2.98 -12.91
N SER A 13 -27.02 1.91 -12.52
CA SER A 13 -28.03 1.26 -13.36
C SER A 13 -29.12 0.66 -12.49
N GLY A 14 -30.22 0.31 -13.14
CA GLY A 14 -31.33 -0.37 -12.52
C GLY A 14 -32.37 -0.80 -13.55
N GLU A 15 -33.51 -1.24 -13.03
CA GLU A 15 -34.68 -1.62 -13.79
C GLU A 15 -35.81 -0.61 -13.60
N GLY A 16 -36.79 -0.64 -14.50
CA GLY A 16 -37.98 0.22 -14.47
C GLY A 16 -39.01 -0.21 -15.52
N ASP A 17 -40.09 0.54 -15.65
CA ASP A 17 -41.08 0.30 -16.70
C ASP A 17 -40.73 1.05 -18.01
N PRO A 18 -40.79 0.41 -19.20
CA PRO A 18 -40.35 1.03 -20.43
C PRO A 18 -41.04 2.36 -20.77
N GLY A 19 -40.24 3.39 -21.06
CA GLY A 19 -40.71 4.74 -21.39
C GLY A 19 -40.70 5.70 -20.21
N ASP A 20 -40.65 5.17 -18.98
CA ASP A 20 -40.55 5.96 -17.76
C ASP A 20 -39.22 6.71 -17.68
N THR A 21 -39.20 7.70 -16.80
CA THR A 21 -38.03 8.55 -16.55
C THR A 21 -37.53 8.33 -15.15
N VAL A 22 -36.29 7.87 -15.01
CA VAL A 22 -35.60 7.83 -13.74
C VAL A 22 -35.00 9.20 -13.46
N ASN A 23 -35.39 9.79 -12.33
CA ASN A 23 -34.83 11.03 -11.83
C ASN A 23 -33.76 10.72 -10.80
N ILE A 24 -32.60 11.35 -10.91
CA ILE A 24 -31.46 11.12 -10.01
C ILE A 24 -31.18 12.41 -9.25
N TYR A 25 -31.05 12.29 -7.94
CA TYR A 25 -30.81 13.40 -7.01
C TYR A 25 -29.50 13.16 -6.28
N LEU A 26 -28.66 14.19 -6.24
CA LEU A 26 -27.42 14.19 -5.46
C LEU A 26 -27.62 14.99 -4.17
N ASP A 27 -27.03 14.54 -3.07
CA ASP A 27 -26.91 15.29 -1.80
C ASP A 27 -28.22 15.92 -1.29
N ASP A 28 -29.31 15.16 -1.37
CA ASP A 28 -30.66 15.54 -0.93
C ASP A 28 -31.27 16.73 -1.70
N GLU A 29 -30.77 17.03 -2.91
CA GLU A 29 -31.38 18.00 -3.81
C GLU A 29 -32.85 17.68 -4.08
N THR A 30 -33.66 18.73 -4.18
CA THR A 30 -35.11 18.61 -4.44
C THR A 30 -35.39 18.44 -5.93
N THR A 31 -34.55 19.00 -6.80
CA THR A 31 -34.61 18.86 -8.26
C THR A 31 -33.68 17.76 -8.75
N PRO A 32 -34.05 16.99 -9.79
CA PRO A 32 -33.15 16.00 -10.36
C PRO A 32 -31.89 16.67 -10.91
N THR A 33 -30.72 16.17 -10.51
CA THR A 33 -29.43 16.59 -11.06
C THR A 33 -29.18 15.94 -12.42
N GLU A 34 -29.66 14.70 -12.58
CA GLU A 34 -29.57 13.91 -13.82
C GLU A 34 -30.87 13.14 -14.07
N THR A 35 -31.11 12.74 -15.32
CA THR A 35 -32.25 11.88 -15.69
C THR A 35 -31.83 10.80 -16.67
N ALA A 36 -32.51 9.65 -16.62
CA ALA A 36 -32.31 8.55 -17.56
C ALA A 36 -33.66 7.98 -18.02
N LYS A 37 -33.75 7.59 -19.29
CA LYS A 37 -34.92 6.88 -19.82
C LYS A 37 -34.81 5.38 -19.58
N VAL A 38 -35.91 4.76 -19.18
CA VAL A 38 -36.01 3.30 -19.12
C VAL A 38 -36.23 2.76 -20.54
N ALA A 39 -35.29 1.93 -20.98
CA ALA A 39 -35.33 1.31 -22.30
C ALA A 39 -36.45 0.26 -22.42
N SER A 40 -36.75 -0.16 -23.65
CA SER A 40 -37.69 -1.28 -23.92
C SER A 40 -37.28 -2.59 -23.25
N ALA A 41 -35.98 -2.76 -22.99
CA ALA A 41 -35.42 -3.89 -22.23
C ALA A 41 -35.65 -3.79 -20.72
N ARG A 42 -36.41 -2.81 -20.22
CA ARG A 42 -36.69 -2.54 -18.79
C ARG A 42 -35.47 -2.14 -17.97
N THR A 43 -34.43 -1.63 -18.64
CA THR A 43 -33.17 -1.22 -18.00
C THR A 43 -32.90 0.26 -18.22
N TRP A 44 -32.22 0.89 -17.26
CA TRP A 44 -31.69 2.24 -17.39
C TRP A 44 -30.26 2.30 -16.85
N SER A 45 -29.53 3.32 -17.29
CA SER A 45 -28.19 3.62 -16.77
C SER A 45 -27.94 5.12 -16.82
N ALA A 46 -27.19 5.62 -15.85
CA ALA A 46 -26.74 7.00 -15.80
C ALA A 46 -25.29 7.09 -15.33
N LYS A 47 -24.57 8.13 -15.76
CA LYS A 47 -23.22 8.44 -15.30
C LYS A 47 -23.30 9.63 -14.36
N ILE A 48 -22.85 9.45 -13.12
CA ILE A 48 -22.89 10.46 -12.07
C ILE A 48 -21.48 11.00 -11.87
N SER A 49 -21.32 12.31 -12.01
CA SER A 49 -20.06 12.99 -11.69
C SER A 49 -19.86 13.01 -10.17
N LEU A 50 -18.65 12.70 -9.73
CA LEU A 50 -18.26 12.67 -8.33
C LEU A 50 -17.19 13.74 -8.05
N THR A 51 -17.19 14.26 -6.84
CA THR A 51 -16.19 15.22 -6.37
C THR A 51 -15.17 14.52 -5.46
N GLY A 52 -13.89 14.85 -5.64
CA GLY A 52 -12.79 14.35 -4.82
C GLY A 52 -13.01 14.62 -3.33
N GLY A 53 -12.91 13.60 -2.48
CA GLY A 53 -13.02 13.76 -1.03
C GLY A 53 -14.42 14.11 -0.49
N HIS A 54 -15.44 14.11 -1.36
CA HIS A 54 -16.83 14.37 -0.99
C HIS A 54 -17.71 13.14 -1.20
N VAL A 55 -18.32 12.66 -0.12
CA VAL A 55 -19.26 11.54 -0.17
C VAL A 55 -20.59 12.02 -0.73
N THR A 56 -20.85 11.69 -1.99
CA THR A 56 -22.09 12.00 -2.70
C THR A 56 -23.16 10.97 -2.35
N LYS A 57 -24.29 11.44 -1.80
CA LYS A 57 -25.49 10.60 -1.63
C LYS A 57 -26.28 10.57 -2.92
N ILE A 58 -26.54 9.39 -3.46
CA ILE A 58 -27.28 9.20 -4.71
C ILE A 58 -28.67 8.65 -4.36
N SER A 59 -29.72 9.36 -4.75
CA SER A 59 -31.11 8.90 -4.63
C SER A 59 -31.80 8.90 -5.99
N VAL A 60 -32.78 8.02 -6.18
CA VAL A 60 -33.54 7.89 -7.42
C VAL A 60 -35.04 7.88 -7.17
N SER A 61 -35.82 8.40 -8.11
CA SER A 61 -37.27 8.18 -8.25
C SER A 61 -37.59 7.85 -9.70
N GLU A 62 -38.79 7.37 -9.96
CA GLU A 62 -39.28 7.07 -11.30
C GLU A 62 -40.56 7.88 -11.57
N THR A 63 -40.64 8.51 -12.74
CA THR A 63 -41.82 9.21 -13.23
C THR A 63 -42.39 8.45 -14.43
N ASP A 64 -43.64 8.01 -14.30
CA ASP A 64 -44.34 7.30 -15.36
C ASP A 64 -44.67 8.22 -16.56
N VAL A 65 -45.10 7.62 -17.67
CA VAL A 65 -45.53 8.37 -18.86
C VAL A 65 -46.72 9.31 -18.63
N ALA A 66 -47.50 9.12 -17.56
CA ALA A 66 -48.62 9.98 -17.17
C ALA A 66 -48.19 11.14 -16.27
N GLY A 67 -46.92 11.18 -15.83
CA GLY A 67 -46.35 12.21 -14.97
C GLY A 67 -46.45 11.94 -13.47
N ASN A 68 -46.82 10.73 -13.04
CA ASN A 68 -46.82 10.36 -11.63
C ASN A 68 -45.42 9.95 -11.19
N GLU A 69 -44.90 10.55 -10.11
CA GLU A 69 -43.58 10.24 -9.57
C GLU A 69 -43.66 9.36 -8.33
N SER A 70 -42.77 8.37 -8.24
CA SER A 70 -42.59 7.54 -7.05
C SER A 70 -41.94 8.33 -5.89
N ALA A 71 -41.95 7.74 -4.69
CA ALA A 71 -41.09 8.23 -3.62
C ALA A 71 -39.61 8.03 -3.97
N LYS A 72 -38.74 8.97 -3.53
CA LYS A 72 -37.28 8.82 -3.65
C LYS A 72 -36.78 7.65 -2.82
N GLN A 73 -35.85 6.88 -3.38
CA GLN A 73 -35.12 5.80 -2.71
C GLN A 73 -33.62 6.09 -2.77
N VAL A 74 -32.90 5.80 -1.69
CA VAL A 74 -31.44 5.91 -1.68
C VAL A 74 -30.86 4.78 -2.52
N TRP A 75 -30.14 5.13 -3.57
CA TRP A 75 -29.42 4.18 -4.41
C TRP A 75 -28.10 3.78 -3.74
N GLY A 76 -27.35 4.75 -3.21
CA GLY A 76 -26.07 4.50 -2.55
C GLY A 76 -25.28 5.76 -2.24
N TYR A 77 -24.02 5.57 -1.83
CA TYR A 77 -23.07 6.62 -1.52
C TYR A 77 -21.78 6.37 -2.29
N ALA A 78 -21.24 7.39 -2.94
CA ALA A 78 -20.01 7.27 -3.73
C ALA A 78 -19.10 8.49 -3.56
N MET A 79 -17.80 8.31 -3.71
CA MET A 79 -16.78 9.36 -3.63
C MET A 79 -15.70 9.11 -4.67
N ALA A 80 -15.21 10.17 -5.32
CA ALA A 80 -14.01 10.10 -6.14
C ALA A 80 -12.77 10.32 -5.27
N ASP A 81 -11.70 9.61 -5.61
CA ASP A 81 -10.38 9.78 -5.02
C ASP A 81 -9.32 9.36 -6.03
N ALA A 82 -8.72 10.33 -6.73
CA ALA A 82 -7.71 10.11 -7.75
C ALA A 82 -6.28 10.37 -7.23
N THR A 83 -6.12 10.63 -5.95
CA THR A 83 -4.89 11.14 -5.34
C THR A 83 -4.15 10.01 -4.68
N ALA A 84 -2.99 9.65 -5.24
CA ALA A 84 -2.16 8.61 -4.64
C ALA A 84 -1.49 9.08 -3.35
N PRO A 85 -1.29 8.17 -2.37
CA PRO A 85 -0.38 8.42 -1.27
C PRO A 85 1.06 8.59 -1.79
N ALA A 86 1.92 9.26 -1.04
CA ALA A 86 3.35 9.31 -1.28
C ALA A 86 4.09 8.51 -0.22
N VAL A 87 5.19 7.85 -0.61
CA VAL A 87 6.03 7.08 0.31
C VAL A 87 7.46 7.59 0.24
N THR A 88 8.08 7.76 1.41
CA THR A 88 9.53 7.97 1.53
C THR A 88 10.19 6.76 2.15
N LEU A 89 11.43 6.49 1.77
CA LEU A 89 12.29 5.48 2.39
C LEU A 89 13.58 6.16 2.84
N ALA A 90 13.90 6.04 4.13
CA ALA A 90 15.16 6.51 4.67
C ALA A 90 16.33 5.75 4.04
N ALA A 91 17.47 6.44 3.88
CA ALA A 91 18.66 5.84 3.30
C ALA A 91 19.10 4.60 4.09
N LEU A 92 19.35 3.52 3.36
CA LEU A 92 19.88 2.26 3.89
C LEU A 92 21.40 2.18 3.62
N PRO A 93 22.14 1.37 4.39
CA PRO A 93 23.53 1.10 4.06
C PRO A 93 23.63 0.34 2.74
N GLU A 94 24.64 0.66 1.92
CA GLU A 94 24.89 -0.09 0.68
C GLU A 94 25.30 -1.55 0.96
N THR A 95 26.02 -1.79 2.05
CA THR A 95 26.48 -3.11 2.47
C THR A 95 26.25 -3.35 3.96
N THR A 96 26.01 -4.61 4.35
CA THR A 96 25.92 -5.00 5.77
C THR A 96 26.33 -6.46 5.97
N ASP A 97 26.71 -6.83 7.19
CA ASP A 97 26.90 -8.22 7.62
C ASP A 97 25.72 -8.75 8.45
N LYS A 98 24.78 -7.87 8.82
CA LYS A 98 23.60 -8.20 9.62
C LYS A 98 22.58 -8.97 8.79
N SER A 99 21.84 -9.85 9.44
CA SER A 99 20.74 -10.61 8.83
C SER A 99 19.46 -9.81 8.62
N SER A 100 19.41 -8.54 9.06
CA SER A 100 18.26 -7.66 8.87
C SER A 100 18.67 -6.19 8.87
N VAL A 101 17.80 -5.36 8.30
CA VAL A 101 17.86 -3.89 8.34
C VAL A 101 16.53 -3.32 8.81
N ILE A 102 16.57 -2.15 9.42
CA ILE A 102 15.35 -1.40 9.75
C ILE A 102 15.03 -0.50 8.57
N LEU A 103 13.86 -0.69 7.99
CA LEU A 103 13.25 0.23 7.05
C LEU A 103 12.47 1.27 7.85
N SER A 104 12.64 2.53 7.50
CA SER A 104 11.83 3.61 8.04
C SER A 104 11.56 4.65 6.98
N GLY A 105 10.53 5.45 7.21
CA GLY A 105 10.10 6.48 6.29
C GLY A 105 8.74 7.03 6.70
N THR A 106 8.10 7.72 5.76
CA THR A 106 6.77 8.30 5.93
C THR A 106 5.87 7.92 4.77
N VAL A 107 4.58 7.87 5.06
CA VAL A 107 3.49 7.76 4.09
C VAL A 107 2.64 9.02 4.20
N THR A 108 2.21 9.59 3.09
CA THR A 108 1.20 10.66 3.09
C THR A 108 -0.16 10.09 2.72
N LYS A 109 -1.20 10.81 3.10
CA LYS A 109 -2.59 10.55 2.73
C LYS A 109 -3.30 11.90 2.58
N ASP A 110 -4.45 11.91 1.95
CA ASP A 110 -5.30 13.08 1.96
C ASP A 110 -5.88 13.35 3.35
N SER A 111 -6.36 14.57 3.55
CA SER A 111 -6.88 15.02 4.84
C SER A 111 -8.18 14.31 5.23
N TRP A 112 -8.97 13.84 4.24
CA TRP A 112 -10.23 13.12 4.42
C TRP A 112 -10.08 11.60 4.56
N GLU A 113 -8.91 11.04 4.25
CA GLU A 113 -8.66 9.60 4.39
C GLU A 113 -8.34 9.21 5.83
N ASP A 114 -8.59 7.96 6.20
CA ASP A 114 -8.06 7.37 7.43
C ASP A 114 -6.81 6.54 7.14
N TRP A 115 -5.90 6.37 8.11
CA TRP A 115 -4.73 5.49 7.92
C TRP A 115 -5.11 4.03 7.64
N SER A 116 -6.33 3.61 8.01
CA SER A 116 -6.86 2.29 7.67
C SER A 116 -7.18 2.11 6.19
N ASP A 117 -7.30 3.22 5.44
CA ASP A 117 -7.55 3.20 4.00
C ASP A 117 -6.25 3.12 3.20
N ILE A 118 -5.09 3.28 3.85
CA ILE A 118 -3.77 3.16 3.22
C ILE A 118 -3.12 1.82 3.57
N THR A 119 -2.72 1.07 2.54
CA THR A 119 -1.96 -0.16 2.66
C THR A 119 -0.52 0.07 2.22
N LEU A 120 0.43 0.07 3.16
CA LEU A 120 1.86 0.10 2.89
C LEU A 120 2.40 -1.33 2.73
N THR A 121 3.18 -1.58 1.68
CA THR A 121 3.84 -2.86 1.44
C THR A 121 5.33 -2.71 1.19
N VAL A 122 6.07 -3.72 1.63
CA VAL A 122 7.49 -3.92 1.34
C VAL A 122 7.64 -5.22 0.57
N GLN A 123 8.32 -5.16 -0.56
CA GLN A 123 8.66 -6.31 -1.38
C GLN A 123 10.18 -6.53 -1.40
N LEU A 124 10.57 -7.80 -1.25
CA LEU A 124 11.95 -8.29 -1.39
C LEU A 124 11.93 -9.53 -2.29
N GLY A 125 12.48 -9.41 -3.49
CA GLY A 125 12.36 -10.46 -4.51
C GLY A 125 10.88 -10.73 -4.86
N THR A 126 10.43 -11.98 -4.73
CA THR A 126 9.01 -12.36 -4.93
C THR A 126 8.17 -12.30 -3.65
N GLY A 127 8.78 -12.05 -2.49
CA GLY A 127 8.07 -11.92 -1.22
C GLY A 127 7.55 -10.51 -1.02
N GLN A 128 6.31 -10.37 -0.55
CA GLN A 128 5.70 -9.08 -0.20
C GLN A 128 5.07 -9.18 1.19
N VAL A 129 5.19 -8.11 1.97
CA VAL A 129 4.63 -8.01 3.32
C VAL A 129 3.97 -6.65 3.52
N THR A 130 2.82 -6.64 4.18
CA THR A 130 2.17 -5.41 4.63
C THR A 130 2.87 -4.89 5.87
N VAL A 131 3.24 -3.61 5.85
CA VAL A 131 3.91 -2.94 6.96
C VAL A 131 2.92 -2.03 7.67
N PRO A 132 2.79 -2.12 9.00
CA PRO A 132 1.92 -1.20 9.74
C PRO A 132 2.45 0.23 9.62
N ILE A 133 1.56 1.14 9.23
CA ILE A 133 1.80 2.57 9.34
C ILE A 133 1.55 2.94 10.81
N THR A 134 2.54 3.54 11.45
CA THR A 134 2.48 3.93 12.86
C THR A 134 2.28 5.43 12.97
N SER A 135 1.31 5.87 13.77
CA SER A 135 1.25 7.27 14.20
C SER A 135 2.14 7.43 15.44
N VAL A 136 3.42 7.78 15.26
CA VAL A 136 4.24 8.18 16.41
C VAL A 136 3.92 9.64 16.73
N SER A 137 3.00 9.84 17.68
CA SER A 137 2.67 11.15 18.27
C SER A 137 2.53 12.31 17.27
N GLY A 138 1.49 12.30 16.43
CA GLY A 138 1.19 13.47 15.60
C GLY A 138 0.59 13.21 14.22
N ASN A 139 0.20 11.96 13.89
CA ASN A 139 -0.40 11.66 12.59
C ASN A 139 0.58 11.89 11.42
N ASP A 140 1.87 11.63 11.62
CA ASP A 140 2.95 11.91 10.67
C ASP A 140 3.13 10.84 9.57
N GLY A 141 2.37 9.75 9.64
CA GLY A 141 2.44 8.65 8.69
C GLY A 141 3.76 7.88 8.74
N SER A 142 4.48 7.93 9.86
CA SER A 142 5.75 7.22 10.00
C SER A 142 5.59 5.70 9.96
N TYR A 143 6.58 4.98 9.46
CA TYR A 143 6.64 3.52 9.59
C TYR A 143 8.04 3.07 10.00
N SER A 144 8.10 1.92 10.66
CA SER A 144 9.35 1.25 11.02
C SER A 144 9.18 -0.26 10.93
N TYR A 145 10.04 -0.93 10.17
CA TYR A 145 9.92 -2.36 9.90
C TYR A 145 11.27 -3.05 9.85
N SER A 146 11.43 -4.14 10.60
CA SER A 146 12.63 -4.97 10.57
C SER A 146 12.54 -5.97 9.42
N LEU A 147 13.25 -5.69 8.32
CA LEU A 147 13.29 -6.56 7.15
C LEU A 147 14.48 -7.53 7.23
N SER A 148 14.22 -8.83 7.12
CA SER A 148 15.25 -9.86 7.00
C SER A 148 15.90 -9.84 5.61
N LEU A 149 17.22 -10.04 5.56
CA LEU A 149 18.02 -10.04 4.35
C LEU A 149 18.57 -11.43 4.03
N ALA A 150 18.50 -11.82 2.76
CA ALA A 150 19.25 -12.95 2.23
C ALA A 150 20.73 -12.58 2.05
N GLU A 151 21.62 -13.56 1.95
CA GLU A 151 23.01 -13.29 1.53
C GLU A 151 23.04 -12.77 0.09
N GLY A 152 23.95 -11.85 -0.20
CA GLY A 152 24.04 -11.19 -1.51
C GLY A 152 23.11 -9.96 -1.63
N ALA A 153 22.73 -9.64 -2.86
CA ALA A 153 21.96 -8.44 -3.18
C ALA A 153 20.49 -8.57 -2.76
N ASN A 154 20.00 -7.60 -1.98
CA ASN A 154 18.62 -7.49 -1.56
C ASN A 154 18.00 -6.23 -2.16
N THR A 155 17.20 -6.36 -3.22
CA THR A 155 16.45 -5.26 -3.83
C THR A 155 15.11 -5.09 -3.12
N ILE A 156 14.97 -3.96 -2.42
CA ILE A 156 13.84 -3.62 -1.57
C ILE A 156 12.97 -2.61 -2.32
N VAL A 157 11.68 -2.87 -2.36
CA VAL A 157 10.66 -2.03 -2.98
C VAL A 157 9.63 -1.70 -1.90
N VAL A 158 9.30 -0.43 -1.75
CA VAL A 158 8.30 0.06 -0.80
C VAL A 158 7.28 0.87 -1.57
N GLN A 159 6.00 0.54 -1.39
CA GLN A 159 4.88 1.19 -2.07
C GLN A 159 3.65 1.20 -1.17
N ALA A 160 2.90 2.29 -1.23
CA ALA A 160 1.58 2.39 -0.61
C ALA A 160 0.48 2.40 -1.67
N ILE A 161 -0.71 1.97 -1.29
CA ILE A 161 -1.93 2.05 -2.08
C ILE A 161 -3.09 2.48 -1.19
N ASP A 162 -3.92 3.40 -1.66
CA ASP A 162 -5.15 3.81 -0.94
C ASP A 162 -6.34 2.87 -1.21
N GLU A 163 -7.51 3.20 -0.67
CA GLU A 163 -8.75 2.44 -0.85
C GLU A 163 -9.29 2.53 -2.29
N ALA A 164 -9.12 3.66 -2.97
CA ALA A 164 -9.49 3.82 -4.38
C ALA A 164 -8.57 3.02 -5.33
N GLY A 165 -7.45 2.54 -4.77
CA GLY A 165 -6.42 1.75 -5.40
C GLY A 165 -5.34 2.59 -6.09
N ASN A 166 -5.18 3.87 -5.78
CA ASN A 166 -4.11 4.67 -6.38
C ASN A 166 -2.77 4.28 -5.76
N PRO A 167 -1.81 3.79 -6.56
CA PRO A 167 -0.51 3.41 -6.03
C PRO A 167 0.41 4.63 -5.90
N SER A 168 1.20 4.66 -4.84
CA SER A 168 2.31 5.62 -4.73
C SER A 168 3.38 5.34 -5.79
N ASP A 169 4.23 6.34 -6.02
CA ASP A 169 5.55 6.09 -6.60
C ASP A 169 6.31 5.08 -5.72
N VAL A 170 7.16 4.28 -6.36
CA VAL A 170 7.95 3.26 -5.70
C VAL A 170 9.20 3.89 -5.07
N ALA A 171 9.34 3.73 -3.76
CA ALA A 171 10.63 3.92 -3.09
C ALA A 171 11.42 2.61 -3.14
N HIS A 172 12.70 2.67 -3.49
CA HIS A 172 13.52 1.47 -3.60
C HIS A 172 14.92 1.67 -3.03
N ALA A 173 15.53 0.58 -2.59
CA ALA A 173 16.91 0.54 -2.14
C ALA A 173 17.50 -0.84 -2.44
N THR A 174 18.83 -0.93 -2.54
CA THR A 174 19.53 -2.22 -2.60
C THR A 174 20.53 -2.29 -1.45
N VAL A 175 20.50 -3.41 -0.72
CA VAL A 175 21.45 -3.70 0.36
C VAL A 175 22.18 -4.99 0.04
N GLU A 176 23.49 -4.95 -0.08
CA GLU A 176 24.32 -6.15 -0.24
C GLU A 176 24.66 -6.72 1.14
N ARG A 177 24.16 -7.93 1.44
CA ARG A 177 24.52 -8.62 2.67
C ARG A 177 25.73 -9.53 2.43
N THR A 178 26.85 -9.17 3.05
CA THR A 178 28.08 -9.96 3.00
C THR A 178 28.26 -10.75 4.29
N VAL A 179 28.44 -12.06 4.17
CA VAL A 179 28.83 -12.91 5.30
C VAL A 179 30.29 -13.32 5.14
N THR A 180 31.06 -13.25 6.21
CA THR A 180 32.36 -13.89 6.24
C THR A 180 32.16 -15.41 6.26
N SER A 181 32.56 -16.07 5.17
CA SER A 181 32.45 -17.52 5.03
C SER A 181 33.08 -18.24 6.22
N TRP A 182 32.39 -19.26 6.73
CA TRP A 182 32.94 -20.18 7.75
C TRP A 182 34.29 -20.78 7.33
N GLY A 183 34.50 -20.96 6.02
CA GLY A 183 35.77 -21.42 5.47
C GLY A 183 36.94 -20.48 5.77
N ILE A 184 36.70 -19.17 5.84
CA ILE A 184 37.73 -18.19 6.20
C ILE A 184 38.14 -18.37 7.67
N TYR A 185 37.17 -18.53 8.58
CA TYR A 185 37.47 -18.79 9.98
C TYR A 185 38.16 -20.14 10.18
N ALA A 186 37.72 -21.19 9.48
CA ALA A 186 38.35 -22.50 9.53
C ALA A 186 39.81 -22.45 9.05
N VAL A 187 40.09 -21.75 7.94
CA VAL A 187 41.46 -21.56 7.43
C VAL A 187 42.33 -20.78 8.43
N ILE A 188 41.81 -19.70 9.02
CA ILE A 188 42.53 -18.93 10.03
C ILE A 188 42.85 -19.81 11.25
N LEU A 189 41.88 -20.60 11.73
CA LEU A 189 42.11 -21.52 12.86
C LEU A 189 43.15 -22.59 12.54
N VAL A 190 43.14 -23.16 11.33
CA VAL A 190 44.16 -24.11 10.89
C VAL A 190 45.56 -23.45 10.86
N ILE A 191 45.67 -22.24 10.31
CA ILE A 191 46.94 -21.51 10.28
C ILE A 191 47.46 -21.24 11.69
N ILE A 192 46.59 -20.79 12.61
CA ILE A 192 46.95 -20.57 14.02
C ILE A 192 47.44 -21.88 14.67
N ALA A 193 46.73 -22.99 14.44
CA ALA A 193 47.12 -24.30 14.97
C ALA A 193 48.49 -24.75 14.43
N LEU A 194 48.78 -24.54 13.15
CA LEU A 194 50.07 -24.85 12.53
C LEU A 194 51.22 -24.00 13.10
N ILE A 195 50.98 -22.70 13.33
CA ILE A 195 51.97 -21.80 13.95
C ILE A 195 52.26 -22.25 15.39
N LEU A 196 51.23 -22.53 16.19
CA LEU A 196 51.40 -23.02 17.56
C LEU A 196 52.16 -24.35 17.62
N ALA A 197 51.86 -25.27 16.71
CA ALA A 197 52.59 -26.53 16.59
C ALA A 197 54.07 -26.29 16.23
N ALA A 198 54.37 -25.39 15.30
CA ALA A 198 55.74 -25.04 14.95
C ALA A 198 56.49 -24.43 16.15
N VAL A 199 55.89 -23.47 16.87
CA VAL A 199 56.48 -22.86 18.07
C VAL A 199 56.75 -23.92 19.14
N ALA A 200 55.85 -24.86 19.37
CA ALA A 200 56.05 -25.95 20.33
C ALA A 200 57.23 -26.87 19.94
N ILE A 201 57.44 -27.11 18.65
CA ILE A 201 58.58 -27.88 18.14
C ILE A 201 59.90 -27.12 18.35
N PHE A 202 59.93 -25.81 18.09
CA PHE A 202 61.15 -25.01 18.18
C PHE A 202 61.48 -24.50 19.60
N ALA A 203 60.50 -24.42 20.50
CA ALA A 203 60.66 -23.96 21.89
C ALA A 203 60.97 -25.11 22.87
N GLY A 204 61.69 -26.14 22.43
CA GLY A 204 62.00 -27.36 23.21
C GLY A 204 62.42 -27.09 24.67
N PRO A 205 62.23 -28.08 25.58
CA PRO A 205 62.25 -27.87 27.03
C PRO A 205 63.52 -27.14 27.47
N LYS A 206 63.35 -25.98 28.13
CA LYS A 206 64.45 -25.27 28.77
C LYS A 206 65.04 -26.16 29.86
N ILE A 207 66.12 -26.87 29.54
CA ILE A 207 66.93 -27.59 30.51
C ILE A 207 67.59 -26.54 31.42
N TRP A 208 66.95 -26.20 32.54
CA TRP A 208 67.61 -25.46 33.61
C TRP A 208 68.59 -26.41 34.30
N LYS A 209 69.87 -26.34 33.91
CA LYS A 209 70.94 -26.91 34.72
C LYS A 209 71.13 -26.03 35.96
N ARG A 210 71.00 -26.64 37.13
CA ARG A 210 71.38 -26.07 38.44
C ARG A 210 72.89 -25.86 38.51
#